data_AF-A0A560WKE9-F1
#
_entry.id   AF-A0A560WKE9-F1
#
_cell.length_a   1.000
_cell.length_b   1.000
_cell.length_c   1.000
_cell.angle_alpha   90.00
_cell.angle_beta   90.00
_cell.angle_gamma   90.00
#
_symmetry.space_group_name_H-M   'P 1'
#
loop_
_entity.id
_entity.type
_entity.pdbx_description
1 polymer ?
#
loop_
_entity_poly.entity_id
_entity_poly.type
_entity_poly.pdbx_seq_one_letter_code
_entity_poly.pdbx_strand_id
1 'polypeptide(L)' 'MWPSSRLVALRGADQHAVYGVFGSACADATVNTCLTAGHLPPRDLTRDRPSV' A
#
# COMPACT_ATOMS: atom_id res chain seq x y z
N MET A 1 -16.19 2.73 10.03
CA MET A 1 -15.04 3.09 9.17
C MET A 1 -14.34 4.29 9.78
N TRP A 2 -13.02 4.37 9.70
CA TRP A 2 -12.28 5.58 10.08
C TRP A 2 -12.26 6.53 8.87
N PRO A 3 -12.89 7.71 8.93
CA PRO A 3 -12.96 8.62 7.77
C PRO A 3 -11.58 9.23 7.42
N SER A 4 -10.68 9.29 8.40
CA SER A 4 -9.31 9.81 8.27
C SER A 4 -8.28 8.71 7.98
N SER A 5 -8.65 7.63 7.29
CA SER A 5 -7.74 6.52 6.96
C SER A 5 -8.11 5.86 5.64
N ARG A 6 -7.11 5.23 5.01
CA ARG A 6 -7.25 4.49 3.75
C ARG A 6 -6.43 3.22 3.80
N LEU A 7 -6.97 2.16 3.21
CA LEU A 7 -6.29 0.88 3.07
C LEU A 7 -5.45 0.87 1.78
N VAL A 8 -4.18 0.45 1.91
CA VAL A 8 -3.34 0.01 0.79
C VAL A 8 -3.06 -1.48 1.02
N ALA A 9 -3.75 -2.33 0.26
CA ALA A 9 -3.64 -3.79 0.37
C ALA A 9 -2.78 -4.36 -0.77
N LEU A 10 -1.97 -5.37 -0.45
CA LEU A 10 -1.27 -6.21 -1.42
C LEU A 10 -1.87 -7.61 -1.41
N ARG A 11 -2.55 -7.98 -2.49
CA ARG A 11 -3.12 -9.32 -2.67
C ARG A 11 -2.00 -10.32 -3.00
N GLY A 12 -2.03 -11.48 -2.35
CA GLY A 12 -1.00 -12.51 -2.50
C GLY A 12 0.27 -12.27 -1.68
N ALA A 13 0.24 -11.33 -0.72
CA ALA A 13 1.26 -11.26 0.33
C ALA A 13 1.10 -12.44 1.29
N ASP A 14 2.13 -13.27 1.37
CA ASP A 14 2.29 -14.46 2.23
C ASP A 14 3.14 -14.17 3.48
N GLN A 15 3.53 -12.90 3.68
CA GLN A 15 4.38 -12.43 4.78
C GLN A 15 3.74 -11.24 5.50
N HIS A 16 4.12 -11.06 6.78
CA HIS A 16 3.78 -9.87 7.55
C HIS A 16 4.73 -8.70 7.22
N ALA A 17 4.31 -7.46 7.52
CA ALA A 17 4.97 -6.21 7.13
C ALA A 17 5.13 -6.06 5.59
N VAL A 18 4.10 -5.51 4.94
CA VAL A 18 4.17 -5.26 3.48
C VAL A 18 5.11 -4.10 3.16
N TYR A 19 4.84 -2.92 3.74
CA TYR A 19 5.57 -1.69 3.44
C TYR A 19 7.03 -1.76 3.89
N GLY A 20 7.96 -1.53 2.97
CA GLY A 20 9.41 -1.46 3.24
C GLY A 20 10.10 -2.78 3.56
N VAL A 21 9.38 -3.92 3.55
CA VAL A 21 9.94 -5.25 3.87
C VAL A 21 9.60 -6.28 2.79
N PHE A 22 8.35 -6.34 2.30
CA PHE A 22 7.95 -7.29 1.25
C PHE A 22 8.57 -6.99 -0.13
N GLY A 23 9.04 -5.75 -0.36
CA GLY A 23 9.68 -5.35 -1.63
C GLY A 23 8.70 -5.11 -2.79
N SER A 24 7.42 -4.88 -2.50
CA SER A 24 6.45 -4.51 -3.53
C SER A 24 6.55 -3.02 -3.86
N ALA A 25 7.40 -2.69 -4.84
CA ALA A 25 7.59 -1.33 -5.34
C ALA A 25 6.27 -0.58 -5.62
N CYS A 26 5.24 -1.30 -6.05
CA CYS A 26 3.90 -0.79 -6.30
C CYS A 26 3.16 -0.34 -5.02
N ALA A 27 3.28 -1.11 -3.94
CA ALA A 27 2.75 -0.75 -2.62
C ALA A 27 3.61 0.35 -1.96
N ASP A 28 4.93 0.17 -1.98
CA ASP A 28 5.90 1.08 -1.36
C ASP A 28 5.85 2.49 -1.96
N ALA A 29 5.79 2.62 -3.29
CA ALA A 29 5.61 3.91 -3.94
C ALA A 29 4.29 4.58 -3.55
N THR A 30 3.21 3.81 -3.37
CA THR A 30 1.91 4.34 -2.96
C THR A 30 1.97 4.92 -1.54
N VAL A 31 2.55 4.18 -0.59
CA VAL A 31 2.72 4.64 0.79
C VAL A 31 3.65 5.86 0.85
N ASN A 32 4.79 5.81 0.15
CA ASN A 32 5.73 6.94 0.08
C ASN A 32 5.08 8.20 -0.48
N THR A 33 4.28 8.12 -1.55
CA THR A 33 3.53 9.28 -2.07
C THR A 33 2.60 9.88 -1.02
N CYS A 34 1.90 9.05 -0.23
CA CYS A 34 1.01 9.54 0.84
C CYS A 34 1.79 10.25 1.95
N LEU A 35 2.95 9.70 2.33
CA LEU A 35 3.83 10.29 3.35
C LEU A 35 4.44 11.61 2.90
N THR A 36 4.92 11.69 1.65
CA THR A 36 5.51 12.92 1.08
C THR A 36 4.46 14.00 0.83
N ALA A 37 3.26 13.63 0.35
CA ALA A 37 2.24 14.59 -0.05
C ALA A 37 1.24 14.95 1.06
N GLY A 38 1.35 14.34 2.25
CA GLY A 38 0.55 14.65 3.44
C GLY A 38 -0.96 14.35 3.32
N HIS A 39 -1.39 13.66 2.26
CA HIS A 39 -2.79 13.32 2.02
C HIS A 39 -2.97 11.84 1.67
N LEU A 40 -4.15 11.33 1.99
CA LEU A 40 -4.51 9.93 1.78
C LEU A 40 -4.99 9.69 0.34
N PRO A 41 -4.94 8.45 -0.17
CA PRO A 41 -5.56 8.08 -1.43
C PRO A 41 -7.06 8.46 -1.50
N PRO A 42 -7.61 8.75 -2.69
CA PRO A 42 -9.02 9.11 -2.82
C PRO A 42 -9.98 7.94 -2.50
N ARG A 43 -9.48 6.71 -2.49
CA ARG A 43 -10.19 5.47 -2.15
C ARG A 43 -9.20 4.43 -1.63
N ASP A 44 -9.70 3.35 -1.05
CA ASP A 44 -8.87 2.20 -0.73
C ASP A 44 -8.30 1.57 -2.02
N LEU A 45 -7.06 1.08 -1.94
CA LEU A 45 -6.31 0.56 -3.08
C LEU A 45 -5.88 -0.87 -2.81
N THR A 46 -6.17 -1.76 -3.75
CA THR A 46 -5.60 -3.11 -3.80
C THR A 46 -4.65 -3.18 -4.98
N ARG A 47 -3.47 -3.76 -4.77
CA ARG A 47 -2.54 -4.16 -5.84
C ARG A 47 -2.33 -5.67 -5.76
N ASP A 48 -2.01 -6.29 -6.87
CA ASP A 48 -1.58 -7.68 -6.90
C ASP A 48 -0.06 -7.77 -6.72
N ARG A 49 0.41 -8.86 -6.09
CA ARG A 49 1.81 -9.26 -6.09
C ARG A 49 2.30 -9.45 -7.53
N PRO A 50 3.50 -8.98 -7.90
CA PRO A 50 4.08 -9.29 -9.20
C PRO A 50 4.16 -10.80 -9.43
N SER A 51 3.70 -11.26 -10.59
CA SER A 51 4.07 -12.58 -11.10
C SER A 51 5.56 -12.61 -11.38
N VAL A 52 6.22 -13.70 -10.98
CA VAL A 52 7.62 -14.02 -11.34
C VAL A 52 7.78 -14.25 -12.84
#